data_AF-A0A2P8HRR2-F1
#
_entry.id   AF-A0A2P8HRR2-F1
#
_cell.length_a   1.000
_cell.length_b   1.000
_cell.length_c   1.000
_cell.angle_alpha   90.00
_cell.angle_beta   90.00
_cell.angle_gamma   90.00
#
_symmetry.space_group_name_H-M   'P 1'
#
loop_
_entity.id
_entity.type
_entity.pdbx_description
1 polymer ?
#
loop_
_entity_poly.entity_id
_entity_poly.type
_entity_poly.pdbx_seq_one_letter_code
_entity_poly.pdbx_strand_id
1 'polypeptide(L)' 'MTTSFLNIPLLFLQEIGIKELLLIALVVLLLFGGKKIPELMRGLGSGIREFKDAKDEPSKKDTKADASDAKS' A
#
# COMPACT_ATOMS: atom_id res chain seq x y z
N MET A 1 -18.49 5.37 -38.96
CA MET A 1 -19.26 6.42 -38.26
C MET A 1 -20.36 5.86 -37.35
N THR A 2 -20.82 4.62 -37.51
CA THR A 2 -21.88 4.01 -36.68
C THR A 2 -21.39 3.13 -35.53
N THR A 3 -20.14 2.64 -35.55
CA THR A 3 -19.59 1.74 -34.53
C THR A 3 -19.17 2.43 -33.22
N SER A 4 -19.02 3.76 -33.23
CA SER A 4 -18.53 4.50 -32.06
C SER A 4 -19.58 4.66 -30.95
N PHE A 5 -20.88 4.67 -31.26
CA PHE A 5 -21.94 4.91 -30.27
C PHE A 5 -22.25 3.69 -29.38
N LEU A 6 -22.06 2.46 -29.87
CA LEU A 6 -22.25 1.24 -29.07
C LEU A 6 -21.04 0.89 -28.20
N ASN A 7 -19.85 1.39 -28.54
CA ASN A 7 -18.59 1.01 -27.87
C ASN A 7 -18.25 1.90 -26.65
N ILE A 8 -18.86 3.08 -26.52
CA ILE A 8 -18.64 4.01 -25.40
C ILE A 8 -19.05 3.42 -24.03
N PRO A 9 -20.23 2.78 -23.87
CA PRO A 9 -20.57 2.15 -22.58
C PRO A 9 -19.69 0.93 -22.27
N LEU A 10 -19.22 0.20 -23.29
CA LEU A 10 -18.34 -0.96 -23.13
C LEU A 10 -16.90 -0.55 -22.74
N LEU A 11 -16.39 0.56 -23.28
CA LEU A 11 -15.13 1.19 -22.85
C LEU A 11 -15.23 1.75 -21.43
N PHE A 12 -16.41 2.23 -21.00
CA PHE A 12 -16.64 2.56 -19.60
C PHE A 12 -16.46 1.32 -18.73
N LEU A 13 -17.06 0.19 -19.10
CA LEU A 13 -16.93 -1.11 -18.42
C LEU A 13 -15.50 -1.68 -18.37
N GLN A 14 -14.70 -1.45 -19.41
CA GLN A 14 -13.31 -1.92 -19.47
C GLN A 14 -12.34 -1.03 -18.67
N GLU A 15 -12.65 0.26 -18.52
CA GLU A 15 -11.84 1.25 -17.81
C GLU A 15 -12.26 1.45 -16.33
N ILE A 16 -13.31 0.75 -15.87
CA ILE A 16 -13.90 0.92 -14.52
C ILE A 16 -12.86 0.82 -13.42
N GLY A 17 -11.91 -0.11 -13.54
CA GLY A 17 -10.98 -0.39 -12.44
C GLY A 17 -10.15 0.82 -12.00
N ILE A 18 -9.62 1.60 -12.95
CA ILE A 18 -8.74 2.74 -12.64
C ILE A 18 -9.54 4.03 -12.52
N LYS A 19 -10.57 4.24 -13.35
CA LYS A 19 -11.35 5.49 -13.33
C LYS A 19 -12.23 5.63 -12.09
N GLU A 20 -12.95 4.58 -11.67
CA GLU A 20 -13.69 4.63 -10.39
C GLU A 20 -12.74 4.83 -9.21
N LEU A 21 -11.60 4.12 -9.18
CA LEU A 21 -10.64 4.27 -8.10
C LEU A 21 -10.06 5.68 -8.04
N LEU A 22 -9.77 6.29 -9.19
CA LEU A 22 -9.29 7.67 -9.28
C LEU A 22 -10.36 8.66 -8.84
N LEU A 23 -11.63 8.44 -9.19
CA LEU A 23 -12.76 9.28 -8.77
C LEU A 23 -12.97 9.20 -7.26
N ILE A 24 -12.96 8.01 -6.68
CA ILE A 24 -13.06 7.80 -5.23
C ILE A 24 -11.86 8.44 -4.53
N ALA A 25 -10.65 8.21 -5.02
CA ALA A 25 -9.44 8.82 -4.47
C ALA A 25 -9.53 10.35 -4.51
N LEU A 26 -10.06 10.94 -5.58
CA LEU A 26 -10.26 12.39 -5.70
C LEU A 26 -11.27 12.94 -4.69
N VAL A 27 -12.40 12.26 -4.49
CA VAL A 27 -13.39 12.64 -3.47
C VAL A 27 -12.79 12.55 -2.08
N VAL A 28 -12.08 11.47 -1.76
CA VAL A 28 -11.37 11.31 -0.49
C VAL A 28 -10.29 12.39 -0.33
N LEU A 29 -9.58 12.74 -1.40
CA LEU A 29 -8.59 13.82 -1.40
C LEU A 29 -9.19 15.19 -1.12
N LEU A 30 -10.41 15.45 -1.62
CA LEU A 30 -11.12 16.70 -1.37
C LEU A 30 -11.65 16.78 0.07
N LEU A 31 -12.14 15.66 0.62
CA LEU A 31 -12.67 15.60 1.98
C LEU A 31 -11.57 15.61 3.05
N PHE A 32 -10.52 14.81 2.86
CA PHE A 32 -9.44 14.63 3.83
C PHE A 32 -8.20 15.47 3.51
N GLY A 33 -8.03 15.94 2.27
CA GLY A 33 -6.85 16.67 1.82
C GLY A 33 -5.70 15.74 1.39
N GLY A 34 -4.87 16.21 0.45
CA GLY A 34 -3.76 15.43 -0.11
C GLY A 34 -2.63 15.06 0.85
N LYS A 35 -2.58 15.69 2.03
CA LYS A 35 -1.58 15.40 3.06
C LYS A 35 -2.01 14.31 4.04
N LYS A 36 -3.31 14.07 4.23
CA LYS A 36 -3.81 13.14 5.26
C LYS A 36 -3.65 11.68 4.89
N ILE A 37 -3.83 11.32 3.62
CA ILE A 37 -3.61 9.94 3.12
C ILE A 37 -2.18 9.44 3.40
N PRO A 38 -1.10 10.15 2.98
CA PRO A 38 0.26 9.70 3.25
C PRO A 38 0.66 9.79 4.73
N GLU A 39 0.11 10.74 5.49
CA GLU A 39 0.31 10.85 6.94
C GLU A 39 -0.26 9.62 7.68
N LEU A 40 -1.49 9.20 7.33
CA LEU A 40 -2.13 7.99 7.86
C LEU A 40 -1.39 6.72 7.44
N MET A 41 -0.97 6.60 6.16
CA MET A 41 -0.20 5.45 5.70
C MET A 41 1.16 5.32 6.41
N ARG A 42 1.85 6.43 6.67
CA ARG A 42 3.12 6.42 7.43
C ARG A 42 2.89 5.99 8.87
N GLY A 43 1.87 6.52 9.55
CA GLY A 43 1.52 6.11 10.91
C GLY A 43 1.14 4.63 11.01
N LEU A 44 0.25 4.17 10.11
CA LEU A 44 -0.18 2.77 10.05
C LEU A 44 1.00 1.84 9.71
N GLY A 45 1.84 2.22 8.75
CA GLY A 45 3.01 1.44 8.34
C GLY A 45 4.03 1.27 9.45
N SER A 46 4.30 2.32 10.22
CA SER A 46 5.17 2.23 11.40
C SER A 46 4.56 1.32 12.48
N GLY A 47 3.27 1.46 12.78
CA GLY A 47 2.60 0.60 13.75
C GLY A 47 2.55 -0.89 13.34
N ILE A 48 2.33 -1.18 12.06
CA ILE A 48 2.39 -2.56 11.53
C ILE A 48 3.81 -3.12 11.64
N ARG A 49 4.83 -2.29 11.38
CA ARG A 49 6.23 -2.70 11.48
C ARG A 49 6.61 -3.01 12.92
N GLU A 50 6.29 -2.14 13.87
CA GLU A 50 6.52 -2.36 15.30
C GLU A 50 5.77 -3.59 15.80
N PHE A 51 4.53 -3.79 15.35
CA PHE A 51 3.74 -4.98 15.68
C PHE A 51 4.37 -6.27 15.15
N LYS A 52 4.94 -6.22 13.94
CA LYS A 52 5.64 -7.36 13.34
C LYS A 52 6.96 -7.63 14.04
N ASP A 53 7.74 -6.59 14.34
CA ASP A 53 9.01 -6.70 15.06
C ASP A 53 8.78 -7.29 16.47
N ALA A 54 7.76 -6.83 17.21
CA ALA A 54 7.40 -7.40 18.51
C ALA A 54 6.92 -8.86 18.45
N LYS A 55 6.27 -9.25 17.34
CA LYS A 55 5.87 -10.64 17.09
C LYS A 55 7.05 -11.54 16.70
N ASP A 56 8.03 -11.01 15.99
CA ASP A 56 9.18 -11.75 15.46
C ASP A 56 10.40 -11.72 16.42
N GLU A 57 10.45 -10.81 17.39
CA GLU A 57 11.50 -10.71 18.42
C GLU A 57 11.68 -11.96 19.29
N PRO A 58 10.65 -12.75 19.69
CA PRO A 58 10.89 -14.00 20.42
C PRO A 58 11.64 -15.05 19.58
N SER A 59 11.76 -14.86 18.26
CA SER A 59 12.31 -15.86 17.33
C SER A 59 13.76 -15.58 16.88
N LYS A 60 14.30 -14.36 17.14
CA LYS A 60 15.59 -13.92 16.56
C LYS A 60 16.77 -13.84 17.53
N LYS A 61 16.58 -14.06 18.83
CA LYS A 61 17.67 -13.94 19.82
C LYS A 61 18.65 -15.13 19.87
N ASP A 62 18.44 -16.19 19.07
CA ASP A 62 19.25 -17.41 19.14
C ASP A 62 20.28 -17.62 18.01
N THR A 63 20.53 -16.65 17.11
CA THR A 63 21.40 -16.92 15.92
C THR A 63 22.54 -15.92 15.69
N LYS A 64 23.03 -15.22 16.73
CA LYS A 64 24.14 -14.27 16.54
C LYS A 64 25.16 -14.23 17.69
N ALA A 65 25.67 -15.39 18.10
CA ALA A 65 26.75 -15.48 19.08
C ALA A 65 27.95 -16.36 18.67
N ASP A 66 27.95 -17.02 17.51
CA ASP A 66 28.99 -18.01 17.15
C ASP A 66 29.56 -17.77 15.74
N ALA A 67 30.37 -16.70 15.55
CA ALA A 67 31.13 -16.50 14.32
C ALA A 67 32.29 -15.47 14.44
N SER A 68 32.90 -15.26 15.61
CA SER A 68 33.95 -14.23 15.75
C SER A 68 35.26 -14.64 16.45
N ASP A 69 35.40 -15.89 16.94
CA ASP A 69 36.63 -16.36 17.58
C ASP A 69 37.25 -17.56 16.85
N ALA A 70 37.73 -17.34 15.61
CA ALA A 70 38.55 -18.34 14.91
C ALA A 70 39.43 -17.73 13.80
N LYS A 71 40.11 -16.60 14.06
CA LYS A 71 41.29 -16.22 13.28
C LYS A 71 42.15 -15.15 13.99
N SER A 72 42.98 -15.58 14.92
CA SER A 72 44.22 -14.90 15.30
C SER A 72 45.33 -15.91 15.44
#